data_AF-A0A843JST5-F1
#
_entry.id   AF-A0A843JST5-F1
#
_cell.length_a   1.000
_cell.length_b   1.000
_cell.length_c   1.000
_cell.angle_alpha   90.00
_cell.angle_beta   90.00
_cell.angle_gamma   90.00
#
_symmetry.space_group_name_H-M   'P 1'
#
loop_
_entity.id
_entity.type
_entity.pdbx_description
1 polymer ?
#
loop_
_entity_poly.entity_id
_entity_poly.type
_entity_poly.pdbx_seq_one_letter_code
_entity_poly.pdbx_strand_id
1 'polypeptide(L)'
;MPDPGESYYELLNVRRDASPEEITASYRKLAKVLHPDVCGSPEAEELFKVVNEAYQVLKDQKKREAYDISLLEAEGSDYGRYYSGGRRYRDPRTWYYAHLHQSYHPPRSSPAQETPKTRRSSIPRILQVVLFYATLFMAIIILVQLFLLPWMNGMAASEARSLFEAGNRWMNEEEYQKAIESYGSAVERLPGFSDAWRAKGLAEIRKAEELSDRGFGTQAEPYYQSAIRSFNQAYPSFPEDVQVLSGIGKSLFALGRTEESVPYLKKSLEMRPGDSAIQTLLDQARLKGGLKGA
;
A
#
# COMPACT_ATOMS: atom_id res chain seq x y z
N MET A 1 -46.09 4.46 -4.57
CA MET A 1 -45.90 3.60 -5.75
C MET A 1 -45.51 2.22 -5.22
N PRO A 2 -46.20 1.14 -5.64
CA PRO A 2 -45.81 -0.22 -5.30
C PRO A 2 -44.36 -0.48 -5.75
N ASP A 3 -43.63 -1.29 -4.99
CA ASP A 3 -42.24 -1.65 -5.31
C ASP A 3 -42.20 -2.34 -6.69
N PRO A 4 -41.23 -2.06 -7.60
CA PRO A 4 -41.25 -2.53 -8.99
C PRO A 4 -41.22 -4.05 -9.19
N GLY A 5 -41.13 -4.83 -8.10
CA GLY A 5 -41.06 -6.29 -8.12
C GLY A 5 -42.39 -7.00 -7.82
N GLU A 6 -43.46 -6.30 -7.43
CA GLU A 6 -44.76 -6.93 -7.14
C GLU A 6 -45.82 -6.50 -8.17
N SER A 7 -46.34 -7.47 -8.95
CA SER A 7 -47.41 -7.17 -9.92
C SER A 7 -48.77 -6.94 -9.22
N TYR A 8 -49.65 -6.12 -9.80
CA TYR A 8 -51.00 -5.90 -9.28
C TYR A 8 -51.81 -7.20 -9.19
N TYR A 9 -51.53 -8.18 -10.06
CA TYR A 9 -52.10 -9.52 -10.02
C TYR A 9 -51.69 -10.28 -8.76
N GLU A 10 -50.42 -10.17 -8.37
CA GLU A 10 -49.91 -10.79 -7.16
C GLU A 10 -50.48 -10.15 -5.89
N LEU A 11 -50.64 -8.82 -5.87
CA LEU A 11 -51.28 -8.09 -4.78
C LEU A 11 -52.74 -8.49 -4.58
N LEU A 12 -53.48 -8.72 -5.66
CA LEU A 12 -54.85 -9.23 -5.61
C LEU A 12 -54.93 -10.75 -5.48
N ASN A 13 -53.79 -11.46 -5.41
CA ASN A 13 -53.73 -12.92 -5.34
C ASN A 13 -54.56 -13.62 -6.45
N VAL A 14 -54.43 -13.11 -7.67
CA VAL A 14 -55.05 -13.67 -8.87
C VAL A 14 -53.98 -13.92 -9.93
N ARG A 15 -54.27 -14.81 -10.88
CA ARG A 15 -53.37 -15.03 -12.01
C ARG A 15 -53.49 -13.87 -13.02
N ARG A 16 -52.48 -13.70 -13.87
CA ARG A 16 -52.50 -12.69 -14.96
C ARG A 16 -53.66 -12.90 -15.94
N ASP A 17 -54.10 -14.16 -16.12
CA ASP A 17 -55.24 -14.56 -16.95
C ASP A 17 -56.59 -14.54 -16.20
N ALA A 18 -56.65 -14.03 -14.97
CA ALA A 18 -57.86 -14.04 -14.17
C ALA A 18 -59.01 -13.25 -14.81
N SER A 19 -60.23 -13.76 -14.62
CA SER A 19 -61.43 -13.10 -15.10
C SER A 19 -61.76 -11.85 -14.27
N PRO A 20 -62.54 -10.88 -14.81
CA PRO A 20 -62.99 -9.71 -14.05
C PRO A 20 -63.77 -10.09 -12.77
N GLU A 21 -64.48 -11.22 -12.82
CA GLU A 21 -65.22 -11.76 -11.68
C GLU A 21 -64.27 -12.27 -10.59
N GLU A 22 -63.20 -12.97 -10.96
CA GLU A 22 -62.17 -13.45 -10.03
C GLU A 22 -61.41 -12.29 -9.36
N ILE A 23 -61.06 -11.27 -10.14
CA ILE A 23 -60.42 -10.03 -9.65
C ILE A 23 -61.32 -9.35 -8.62
N THR A 24 -62.61 -9.20 -8.94
CA THR A 24 -63.59 -8.57 -8.05
C THR A 24 -63.83 -9.42 -6.80
N ALA A 25 -63.90 -10.75 -6.94
CA ALA A 25 -64.11 -11.66 -5.83
C ALA A 25 -62.91 -11.64 -4.87
N SER A 26 -61.68 -11.61 -5.39
CA SER A 26 -60.49 -11.55 -4.56
C SER A 26 -60.35 -10.22 -3.83
N TYR A 27 -60.59 -9.09 -4.52
CA TYR A 27 -60.63 -7.77 -3.89
C TYR A 27 -61.64 -7.71 -2.75
N ARG A 28 -62.87 -8.22 -2.95
CA ARG A 28 -63.90 -8.25 -1.89
C ARG A 28 -63.47 -9.07 -0.68
N LYS A 29 -62.72 -10.16 -0.87
CA LYS A 29 -62.18 -10.96 0.24
C LYS A 29 -61.14 -10.14 0.98
N LEU A 30 -60.13 -9.61 0.30
CA LEU A 30 -59.06 -8.82 0.91
C LEU A 30 -59.57 -7.57 1.61
N ALA A 31 -60.50 -6.84 0.99
CA ALA A 31 -61.10 -5.62 1.54
C ALA A 31 -61.85 -5.87 2.86
N LYS A 32 -62.47 -7.04 3.03
CA LYS A 32 -63.13 -7.41 4.30
C LYS A 32 -62.13 -7.67 5.42
N VAL A 33 -60.97 -8.24 5.11
CA VAL A 33 -59.95 -8.55 6.13
C VAL A 33 -59.16 -7.30 6.50
N LEU A 34 -58.85 -6.45 5.52
CA LEU A 34 -58.06 -5.23 5.68
C LEU A 34 -58.89 -3.99 6.08
N HIS A 35 -60.21 -4.13 6.24
CA HIS A 35 -61.06 -3.00 6.65
C HIS A 35 -60.63 -2.50 8.04
N PRO A 36 -60.55 -1.18 8.29
CA PRO A 36 -60.12 -0.62 9.58
C PRO A 36 -60.95 -1.13 10.77
N ASP A 37 -62.24 -1.41 10.56
CA ASP A 37 -63.13 -1.98 11.59
C ASP A 37 -62.77 -3.43 11.97
N VAL A 38 -62.08 -4.16 11.10
CA VAL A 38 -61.67 -5.57 11.31
C VAL A 38 -60.19 -5.64 11.72
N CYS A 39 -59.35 -4.79 11.12
CA CYS A 39 -57.94 -4.67 11.44
C CYS A 39 -57.52 -3.19 11.52
N GLY A 40 -57.38 -2.67 12.74
CA GLY A 40 -56.98 -1.28 13.00
C GLY A 40 -55.47 -1.05 13.03
N SER A 41 -54.65 -1.90 12.39
CA SER A 41 -53.20 -1.70 12.37
C SER A 41 -52.79 -0.73 11.25
N PRO A 42 -51.76 0.13 11.46
CA PRO A 42 -51.25 1.02 10.42
C PRO A 42 -50.86 0.28 9.13
N GLU A 43 -50.32 -0.94 9.26
CA GLU A 43 -49.93 -1.77 8.12
C GLU A 43 -51.14 -2.28 7.32
N ALA A 44 -52.28 -2.55 7.95
CA ALA A 44 -53.48 -2.95 7.25
C ALA A 44 -54.06 -1.82 6.40
N GLU A 45 -53.97 -0.58 6.89
CA GLU A 45 -54.38 0.62 6.14
C GLU A 45 -53.50 0.84 4.89
N GLU A 46 -52.17 0.70 5.03
CA GLU A 46 -51.24 0.80 3.91
C GLU A 46 -51.48 -0.30 2.87
N LEU A 47 -51.66 -1.55 3.32
CA LEU A 47 -51.99 -2.67 2.44
C LEU A 47 -53.34 -2.49 1.74
N PHE A 48 -54.35 -1.97 2.44
CA PHE A 48 -55.66 -1.70 1.86
C PHE A 48 -55.57 -0.66 0.73
N LYS A 49 -54.76 0.39 0.90
CA LYS A 49 -54.53 1.41 -0.14
C LYS A 49 -53.93 0.77 -1.40
N VAL A 50 -52.91 -0.06 -1.25
CA VAL A 50 -52.22 -0.73 -2.37
C VAL A 50 -53.12 -1.76 -3.06
N VAL A 51 -53.87 -2.56 -2.30
CA VAL A 51 -54.86 -3.53 -2.83
C VAL A 51 -55.99 -2.82 -3.58
N ASN A 52 -56.45 -1.67 -3.08
CA ASN A 52 -57.47 -0.88 -3.75
C ASN A 52 -56.95 -0.29 -5.06
N GLU A 53 -55.72 0.23 -5.08
CA GLU A 53 -55.07 0.72 -6.31
C GLU A 53 -54.98 -0.39 -7.37
N ALA A 54 -54.48 -1.57 -6.99
CA ALA A 54 -54.40 -2.74 -7.86
C ALA A 54 -55.77 -3.11 -8.46
N TYR A 55 -56.83 -3.10 -7.64
CA TYR A 55 -58.19 -3.36 -8.11
C TYR A 55 -58.69 -2.29 -9.09
N GLN A 56 -58.44 -1.00 -8.84
CA GLN A 56 -58.88 0.07 -9.75
C GLN A 56 -58.21 -0.01 -11.14
N VAL A 57 -56.97 -0.51 -11.20
CA VAL A 57 -56.25 -0.73 -12.46
C VAL A 57 -56.76 -2.00 -13.15
N LEU A 58 -56.87 -3.11 -12.43
CA LEU A 58 -57.21 -4.41 -13.04
C LEU A 58 -58.70 -4.60 -13.36
N LYS A 59 -59.60 -3.84 -12.72
CA LYS A 59 -61.04 -3.89 -12.99
C LYS A 59 -61.41 -3.24 -14.33
N ASP A 60 -60.69 -2.20 -14.73
CA ASP A 60 -60.93 -1.48 -15.98
C ASP A 60 -60.11 -2.12 -17.11
N GLN A 61 -60.80 -2.66 -18.11
CA GLN A 61 -60.17 -3.37 -19.22
C GLN A 61 -59.09 -2.53 -19.93
N LYS A 62 -59.33 -1.23 -20.15
CA LYS A 62 -58.35 -0.37 -20.82
C LYS A 62 -57.12 -0.10 -19.96
N LYS A 63 -57.30 0.02 -18.65
CA LYS A 63 -56.19 0.22 -17.70
C LYS A 63 -55.40 -1.06 -17.49
N ARG A 64 -56.08 -2.22 -17.46
CA ARG A 64 -55.46 -3.54 -17.40
C ARG A 64 -54.59 -3.79 -18.63
N GLU A 65 -55.09 -3.51 -19.83
CA GLU A 65 -54.31 -3.63 -21.07
C GLU A 65 -53.08 -2.72 -21.07
N ALA A 66 -53.23 -1.45 -20.68
CA ALA A 66 -52.09 -0.53 -20.56
C ALA A 66 -51.06 -1.00 -19.53
N TYR A 67 -51.53 -1.56 -18.40
CA TYR A 67 -50.67 -2.15 -17.38
C TYR A 67 -49.93 -3.39 -17.90
N ASP A 68 -50.62 -4.29 -18.61
CA ASP A 68 -50.03 -5.50 -19.19
C ASP A 68 -48.95 -5.15 -20.24
N ILE A 69 -49.18 -4.12 -21.07
CA ILE A 69 -48.18 -3.59 -22.00
C ILE A 69 -46.94 -3.09 -21.25
N SER A 70 -47.13 -2.30 -20.18
CA SER A 70 -46.01 -1.77 -19.38
C SER A 70 -45.18 -2.89 -18.73
N LEU A 71 -45.82 -4.00 -18.39
CA LEU A 71 -45.17 -5.16 -17.78
C LEU A 71 -44.31 -5.93 -18.79
N LEU A 72 -44.77 -6.04 -20.03
CA LEU A 72 -44.01 -6.63 -21.14
C LEU A 72 -42.80 -5.77 -21.52
N GLU A 73 -42.95 -4.44 -21.53
CA GLU A 73 -41.83 -3.51 -21.75
C GLU A 73 -40.77 -3.63 -20.64
N ALA A 74 -41.20 -3.81 -19.39
CA ALA A 74 -40.30 -4.02 -18.26
C ALA A 74 -39.54 -5.37 -18.33
N GLU A 75 -40.23 -6.46 -18.71
CA GLU A 75 -39.64 -7.81 -18.88
C GLU A 75 -38.62 -7.88 -20.03
N GLY A 76 -38.73 -7.01 -21.05
CA GLY A 76 -37.82 -6.94 -22.20
C GLY A 76 -36.52 -6.16 -21.98
N SER A 77 -36.36 -5.47 -20.84
CA SER A 77 -35.16 -4.68 -20.53
C SER A 77 -34.14 -5.49 -19.70
N ASP A 78 -32.83 -5.36 -20.02
CA ASP A 78 -31.73 -6.05 -19.30
C ASP A 78 -31.63 -5.65 -17.80
N TYR A 79 -32.40 -4.63 -17.39
CA TYR A 79 -32.60 -4.21 -16.01
C TYR A 79 -33.57 -5.10 -15.19
N GLY A 80 -34.46 -5.87 -15.84
CA GLY A 80 -35.46 -6.71 -15.16
C GLY A 80 -34.90 -7.94 -14.44
N ARG A 81 -33.69 -8.40 -14.81
CA ARG A 81 -33.05 -9.59 -14.23
C ARG A 81 -32.33 -9.32 -12.89
N TYR A 82 -32.11 -8.05 -12.52
CA TYR A 82 -31.30 -7.67 -11.36
C TYR A 82 -32.09 -7.40 -10.08
N TYR A 83 -33.43 -7.31 -10.16
CA TYR A 83 -34.30 -6.97 -9.02
C TYR A 83 -35.12 -8.13 -8.44
N SER A 84 -34.98 -9.35 -8.97
CA SER A 84 -35.56 -10.57 -8.38
C SER A 84 -34.78 -11.09 -7.15
N GLY A 85 -34.09 -10.20 -6.44
CA GLY A 85 -33.00 -10.53 -5.52
C GLY A 85 -33.03 -9.71 -4.23
N GLY A 86 -34.09 -9.88 -3.44
CA GLY A 86 -34.04 -9.69 -2.00
C GLY A 86 -34.29 -8.27 -1.46
N ARG A 87 -35.50 -8.08 -0.93
CA ARG A 87 -35.69 -7.72 0.49
C ARG A 87 -37.12 -8.04 0.90
N ARG A 88 -37.25 -8.56 2.12
CA ARG A 88 -38.52 -8.90 2.77
C ARG A 88 -39.26 -7.61 3.11
N TYR A 89 -40.20 -7.21 2.26
CA TYR A 89 -41.44 -6.62 2.75
C TYR A 89 -42.43 -7.77 2.96
N ARG A 90 -43.31 -7.62 3.94
CA ARG A 90 -44.18 -8.70 4.44
C ARG A 90 -45.22 -9.01 3.38
N ASP A 91 -44.98 -10.05 2.59
CA ASP A 91 -45.91 -10.61 1.60
C ASP A 91 -47.35 -10.58 2.16
N PRO A 92 -48.30 -9.86 1.52
CA PRO A 92 -49.69 -9.79 1.95
C PRO A 92 -50.34 -11.17 2.11
N ARG A 93 -49.84 -12.19 1.39
CA ARG A 93 -50.25 -13.60 1.52
C ARG A 93 -49.98 -14.11 2.94
N THR A 94 -48.84 -13.77 3.54
CA THR A 94 -48.50 -14.22 4.90
C THR A 94 -49.44 -13.66 5.96
N TRP A 95 -50.00 -12.46 5.76
CA TRP A 95 -50.97 -11.89 6.69
C TRP A 95 -52.37 -12.48 6.47
N TYR A 96 -52.81 -12.61 5.22
CA TYR A 96 -54.12 -13.17 4.86
C TYR A 96 -54.26 -14.66 5.23
N TYR A 97 -53.24 -15.49 4.98
CA TYR A 97 -53.30 -16.94 5.29
C TYR A 97 -53.05 -17.26 6.77
N ALA A 98 -52.33 -16.41 7.51
CA ALA A 98 -52.09 -16.62 8.95
C ALA A 98 -53.33 -16.37 9.82
N HIS A 99 -54.30 -15.56 9.36
CA HIS A 99 -55.44 -15.14 10.19
C HIS A 99 -56.79 -15.79 9.81
N LEU A 100 -56.91 -16.45 8.65
CA LEU A 100 -58.19 -17.03 8.17
C LEU A 100 -58.21 -18.56 8.04
N HIS A 101 -57.06 -19.25 7.99
CA HIS A 101 -57.02 -20.70 7.86
C HIS A 101 -56.07 -21.32 8.89
N GLN A 102 -56.63 -21.94 9.93
CA GLN A 102 -55.90 -22.75 10.91
C GLN A 102 -55.40 -24.09 10.32
N SER A 103 -55.32 -24.20 8.99
CA SER A 103 -55.07 -25.47 8.28
C SER A 103 -54.19 -25.28 7.05
N TYR A 104 -53.17 -24.42 7.12
CA TYR A 104 -52.10 -24.42 6.13
C TYR A 104 -50.88 -25.15 6.69
N HIS A 105 -50.68 -26.39 6.24
CA HIS A 105 -49.39 -27.06 6.34
C HIS A 105 -48.63 -26.75 5.04
N PRO A 106 -47.47 -26.07 5.09
CA PRO A 106 -46.67 -25.90 3.89
C PRO A 106 -46.32 -27.28 3.32
N PRO A 107 -46.28 -27.46 1.99
CA PRO A 107 -45.84 -28.73 1.42
C PRO A 107 -44.44 -29.04 1.96
N ARG A 108 -44.23 -30.28 2.41
CA ARG A 108 -42.89 -30.77 2.80
C ARG A 108 -41.95 -30.49 1.63
N SER A 109 -40.94 -29.66 1.86
CA SER A 109 -39.82 -29.52 0.95
C SER A 109 -39.29 -30.92 0.62
N SER A 110 -39.11 -31.23 -0.67
CA SER A 110 -38.34 -32.38 -1.15
C SER A 110 -37.07 -32.56 -0.31
N PRO A 111 -36.62 -33.80 -0.04
CA PRO A 111 -35.45 -34.03 0.80
C PRO A 111 -34.30 -33.17 0.28
N ALA A 112 -33.72 -32.39 1.19
CA ALA A 112 -32.75 -31.37 0.90
C ALA A 112 -31.72 -31.87 -0.12
N GLN A 113 -31.77 -31.32 -1.34
CA GLN A 113 -30.52 -31.16 -2.06
C GLN A 113 -29.75 -30.15 -1.24
N GLU A 114 -28.75 -30.63 -0.51
CA GLU A 114 -27.72 -29.82 0.12
C GLU A 114 -27.02 -29.03 -0.98
N THR A 115 -27.62 -27.94 -1.42
CA THR A 115 -26.86 -26.88 -2.08
C THR A 115 -25.82 -26.45 -1.06
N PRO A 116 -24.51 -26.51 -1.36
CA PRO A 116 -23.51 -26.03 -0.43
C PRO A 116 -23.89 -24.60 -0.11
N LYS A 117 -24.25 -24.33 1.15
CA LYS A 117 -24.41 -22.96 1.65
C LYS A 117 -23.07 -22.31 1.36
N THR A 118 -22.97 -21.55 0.27
CA THR A 118 -21.85 -20.65 0.06
C THR A 118 -21.96 -19.68 1.21
N ARG A 119 -21.23 -19.97 2.28
CA ARG A 119 -21.11 -19.14 3.46
C ARG A 119 -20.42 -17.89 2.95
N ARG A 120 -21.18 -16.93 2.39
CA ARG A 120 -20.67 -15.60 2.10
C ARG A 120 -20.21 -15.08 3.45
N SER A 121 -18.91 -15.11 3.68
CA SER A 121 -18.28 -14.59 4.89
C SER A 121 -18.45 -13.08 4.83
N SER A 122 -19.62 -12.59 5.22
CA SER A 122 -19.81 -11.18 5.53
C SER A 122 -18.92 -10.90 6.72
N ILE A 123 -17.79 -10.24 6.46
CA ILE A 123 -16.87 -9.78 7.49
C ILE A 123 -17.72 -9.05 8.55
N PRO A 124 -17.63 -9.43 9.85
CA PRO A 124 -18.43 -8.78 10.89
C PRO A 124 -18.14 -7.28 10.88
N ARG A 125 -19.15 -6.44 11.09
CA ARG A 125 -19.02 -4.97 11.01
C ARG A 125 -17.86 -4.42 11.86
N ILE A 126 -17.60 -5.04 13.02
CA ILE A 126 -16.45 -4.70 13.87
C ILE A 126 -15.14 -4.87 13.10
N LEU A 127 -14.97 -5.98 12.38
CA LEU A 127 -13.78 -6.23 11.58
C LEU A 127 -13.70 -5.28 10.39
N GLN A 128 -14.81 -4.85 9.79
CA GLN A 128 -14.80 -3.81 8.74
C GLN A 128 -14.30 -2.46 9.28
N VAL A 129 -14.77 -2.05 10.47
CA VAL A 129 -14.33 -0.81 11.13
C VAL A 129 -12.85 -0.90 11.50
N VAL A 130 -12.42 -2.04 12.05
CA VAL A 130 -11.00 -2.29 12.35
C VAL A 130 -10.15 -2.21 11.09
N LEU A 131 -10.57 -2.86 9.98
CA LEU A 131 -9.86 -2.82 8.72
C LEU A 131 -9.80 -1.40 8.14
N PHE A 132 -10.88 -0.63 8.22
CA PHE A 132 -10.91 0.77 7.79
C PHE A 132 -9.87 1.61 8.54
N TYR A 133 -9.87 1.57 9.87
CA TYR A 133 -8.89 2.32 10.65
C TYR A 133 -7.46 1.80 10.46
N ALA A 134 -7.27 0.50 10.27
CA ALA A 134 -5.96 -0.07 9.94
C ALA A 134 -5.44 0.47 8.60
N THR A 135 -6.29 0.55 7.57
CA THR A 135 -5.91 1.13 6.28
C THR A 135 -5.66 2.63 6.37
N LEU A 136 -6.45 3.38 7.14
CA LEU A 136 -6.25 4.80 7.39
C LEU A 136 -4.91 5.04 8.10
N PHE A 137 -4.60 4.24 9.12
CA PHE A 137 -3.35 4.30 9.84
C PHE A 137 -2.15 3.99 8.93
N MET A 138 -2.24 2.95 8.10
CA MET A 138 -1.21 2.65 7.11
C MET A 138 -1.07 3.76 6.07
N ALA A 139 -2.17 4.36 5.61
CA ALA A 139 -2.13 5.50 4.70
C ALA A 139 -1.45 6.73 5.33
N ILE A 140 -1.68 6.98 6.62
CA ILE A 140 -0.98 8.03 7.37
C ILE A 140 0.52 7.72 7.48
N ILE A 141 0.90 6.47 7.80
CA ILE A 141 2.31 6.05 7.81
C ILE A 141 2.95 6.29 6.45
N ILE A 142 2.28 5.88 5.36
CA ILE A 142 2.77 6.09 4.00
C ILE A 142 2.91 7.59 3.70
N LEU A 143 1.94 8.42 4.09
CA LEU A 143 1.99 9.86 3.89
C LEU A 143 3.14 10.51 4.67
N VAL A 144 3.37 10.08 5.92
CA VAL A 144 4.53 10.49 6.73
C VAL A 144 5.84 10.05 6.05
N GLN A 145 5.91 8.82 5.54
CA GLN A 145 7.08 8.31 4.84
C GLN A 145 7.37 9.05 3.53
N LEU A 146 6.33 9.45 2.80
CA LEU A 146 6.47 10.15 1.52
C LEU A 146 6.76 11.65 1.69
N PHE A 147 6.35 12.27 2.80
CA PHE A 147 6.45 13.72 2.96
C PHE A 147 7.37 14.18 4.09
N LEU A 148 7.28 13.56 5.28
CA LEU A 148 8.09 13.96 6.43
C LEU A 148 9.53 13.45 6.30
N LEU A 149 9.73 12.19 5.90
CA LEU A 149 11.08 11.62 5.79
C LEU A 149 11.95 12.35 4.74
N PRO A 150 11.49 12.65 3.51
CA PRO A 150 12.31 13.37 2.54
C PRO A 150 12.65 14.79 2.99
N TRP A 151 11.71 15.46 3.68
CA TRP A 151 11.94 16.79 4.23
C TRP A 151 13.00 16.78 5.35
N MET A 152 12.91 15.83 6.30
CA MET A 152 13.93 15.63 7.33
C MET A 152 15.30 15.28 6.74
N ASN A 153 15.32 14.39 5.73
CA ASN A 153 16.54 14.03 5.02
C ASN A 153 17.15 15.22 4.26
N GLY A 154 16.33 16.12 3.72
CA GLY A 154 16.77 17.35 3.06
C GLY A 154 17.49 18.31 4.01
N MET A 155 16.96 18.50 5.23
CA MET A 155 17.62 19.33 6.24
C MET A 155 18.95 18.73 6.68
N ALA A 156 18.99 17.43 6.98
CA ALA A 156 20.22 16.73 7.33
C ALA A 156 21.28 16.83 6.22
N ALA A 157 20.86 16.73 4.96
CA ALA A 157 21.75 16.87 3.80
C ALA A 157 22.33 18.28 3.68
N SER A 158 21.55 19.33 3.96
CA SER A 158 22.03 20.71 3.93
C SER A 158 23.09 20.99 5.01
N GLU A 159 22.86 20.50 6.23
CA GLU A 159 23.81 20.63 7.33
C GLU A 159 25.09 19.84 7.05
N ALA A 160 24.96 18.60 6.57
CA ALA A 160 26.09 17.77 6.17
C ALA A 160 26.95 18.44 5.08
N ARG A 161 26.34 19.09 4.09
CA ARG A 161 27.07 19.85 3.06
C ARG A 161 27.84 21.03 3.64
N SER A 162 27.24 21.78 4.57
CA SER A 162 27.92 22.90 5.22
C SER A 162 29.15 22.45 6.03
N LEU A 163 29.05 21.30 6.70
CA LEU A 163 30.15 20.68 7.44
C LEU A 163 31.24 20.17 6.49
N PHE A 164 30.84 19.58 5.36
CA PHE A 164 31.77 19.16 4.30
C PHE A 164 32.54 20.36 3.71
N GLU A 165 31.87 21.47 3.43
CA GLU A 165 32.52 22.70 2.97
C GLU A 165 33.48 23.28 4.02
N ALA A 166 33.12 23.22 5.30
CA ALA A 166 34.03 23.58 6.38
C ALA A 166 35.27 22.69 6.39
N GLY A 167 35.09 21.37 6.23
CA GLY A 167 36.20 20.41 6.09
C GLY A 167 37.11 20.74 4.90
N ASN A 168 36.54 21.12 3.74
CA ASN A 168 37.31 21.53 2.57
C ASN A 168 38.16 22.79 2.84
N ARG A 169 37.63 23.75 3.61
CA ARG A 169 38.41 24.93 4.03
C ARG A 169 39.60 24.53 4.90
N TRP A 170 39.36 23.70 5.92
CA TRP A 170 40.45 23.20 6.79
C TRP A 170 41.49 22.37 6.02
N MET A 171 41.08 21.61 5.00
CA MET A 171 42.02 20.90 4.12
C MET A 171 42.94 21.85 3.36
N ASN A 172 42.41 22.97 2.86
CA ASN A 172 43.20 23.96 2.14
C ASN A 172 44.14 24.74 3.07
N GLU A 173 43.80 24.85 4.34
CA GLU A 173 44.65 25.42 5.39
C GLU A 173 45.66 24.40 5.96
N GLU A 174 45.70 23.17 5.42
CA GLU A 174 46.53 22.05 5.90
C GLU A 174 46.25 21.64 7.36
N GLU A 175 45.12 22.06 7.92
CA GLU A 175 44.64 21.74 9.26
C GLU A 175 43.90 20.39 9.25
N TYR A 176 44.62 19.31 8.93
CA TYR A 176 44.03 18.00 8.64
C TYR A 176 43.17 17.44 9.77
N GLN A 177 43.52 17.69 11.02
CA GLN A 177 42.73 17.22 12.16
C GLN A 177 41.32 17.85 12.19
N LYS A 178 41.24 19.17 12.00
CA LYS A 178 39.96 19.90 11.93
C LYS A 178 39.14 19.48 10.71
N ALA A 179 39.83 19.19 9.60
CA ALA A 179 39.18 18.64 8.41
C ALA A 179 38.56 17.27 8.69
N ILE A 180 39.29 16.34 9.30
CA ILE A 180 38.80 15.00 9.67
C ILE A 180 37.57 15.10 10.57
N GLU A 181 37.61 15.98 11.57
CA GLU A 181 36.48 16.22 12.48
C GLU A 181 35.26 16.76 11.73
N SER A 182 35.46 17.76 10.87
CA SER A 182 34.37 18.36 10.07
C SER A 182 33.74 17.35 9.12
N TYR A 183 34.55 16.56 8.41
CA TYR A 183 34.04 15.48 7.56
C TYR A 183 33.39 14.36 8.37
N GLY A 184 33.91 14.04 9.55
CA GLY A 184 33.32 13.11 10.52
C GLY A 184 31.91 13.53 10.89
N SER A 185 31.72 14.78 11.30
CA SER A 185 30.40 15.33 11.58
C SER A 185 29.48 15.31 10.35
N ALA A 186 30.01 15.58 9.15
CA ALA A 186 29.22 15.52 7.92
C ALA A 186 28.66 14.11 7.64
N VAL A 187 29.47 13.06 7.77
CA VAL A 187 29.04 11.68 7.55
C VAL A 187 28.19 11.12 8.68
N GLU A 188 28.31 11.65 9.90
CA GLU A 188 27.38 11.32 10.99
C GLU A 188 25.97 11.88 10.73
N ARG A 189 25.87 13.08 10.15
CA ARG A 189 24.57 13.66 9.77
C ARG A 189 23.98 13.02 8.53
N LEU A 190 24.81 12.65 7.55
CA LEU A 190 24.39 11.98 6.33
C LEU A 190 25.32 10.79 6.03
N PRO A 191 25.03 9.58 6.57
CA PRO A 191 25.88 8.39 6.38
C PRO A 191 26.12 7.99 4.92
N GLY A 192 25.17 8.30 4.03
CA GLY A 192 25.29 8.08 2.58
C GLY A 192 26.10 9.14 1.82
N PHE A 193 26.73 10.10 2.51
CA PHE A 193 27.47 11.17 1.85
C PHE A 193 28.86 10.69 1.39
N SER A 194 28.90 9.99 0.26
CA SER A 194 30.11 9.34 -0.22
C SER A 194 31.26 10.30 -0.50
N ASP A 195 31.00 11.53 -0.98
CA ASP A 195 32.05 12.54 -1.17
C ASP A 195 32.73 12.93 0.15
N ALA A 196 31.95 13.06 1.23
CA ALA A 196 32.49 13.35 2.55
C ALA A 196 33.34 12.18 3.08
N TRP A 197 32.91 10.93 2.86
CA TRP A 197 33.72 9.76 3.18
C TRP A 197 35.05 9.71 2.41
N ARG A 198 35.02 10.01 1.10
CA ARG A 198 36.23 10.10 0.26
C ARG A 198 37.17 11.20 0.75
N ALA A 199 36.65 12.41 0.99
CA ALA A 199 37.45 13.53 1.47
C ALA A 199 38.01 13.28 2.88
N LYS A 200 37.24 12.65 3.77
CA LYS A 200 37.71 12.20 5.08
C LYS A 200 38.88 11.23 4.96
N GLY A 201 38.76 10.21 4.10
CA GLY A 201 39.84 9.25 3.88
C GLY A 201 41.14 9.92 3.38
N LEU A 202 41.02 10.93 2.52
CA LEU A 202 42.16 11.73 2.06
C LEU A 202 42.77 12.56 3.19
N ALA A 203 41.95 13.21 4.00
CA ALA A 203 42.41 13.99 5.16
C ALA A 203 43.12 13.10 6.19
N GLU A 204 42.60 11.90 6.44
CA GLU A 204 43.21 10.90 7.32
C GLU A 204 44.59 10.45 6.82
N ILE A 205 44.75 10.20 5.50
CA ILE A 205 46.07 9.93 4.91
C ILE A 205 47.01 11.10 5.11
N ARG A 206 46.58 12.34 4.80
CA ARG A 206 47.43 13.53 4.96
C ARG A 206 47.89 13.72 6.39
N LYS A 207 47.01 13.47 7.36
CA LYS A 207 47.37 13.52 8.78
C LYS A 207 48.38 12.43 9.15
N ALA A 208 48.22 11.23 8.59
CA ALA A 208 49.15 10.12 8.80
C ALA A 208 50.54 10.40 8.19
N GLU A 209 50.58 10.97 6.99
CA GLU A 209 51.81 11.43 6.32
C GLU A 209 52.50 12.50 7.16
N GLU A 210 51.78 13.54 7.61
CA GLU A 210 52.31 14.59 8.49
C GLU A 210 52.96 14.02 9.76
N LEU A 211 52.32 13.05 10.41
CA LEU A 211 52.87 12.39 11.60
C LEU A 211 54.08 11.53 11.28
N SER A 212 54.04 10.80 10.15
CA SER A 212 55.14 9.94 9.70
C SER A 212 56.39 10.75 9.39
N ASP A 213 56.24 11.89 8.71
CA ASP A 213 57.32 12.80 8.34
C ASP A 213 57.98 13.43 9.57
N ARG A 214 57.22 13.60 10.66
CA ARG A 214 57.74 14.05 11.96
C ARG A 214 58.35 12.92 12.81
N GLY A 215 58.39 11.69 12.29
CA GLY A 215 58.93 10.52 12.99
C GLY A 215 57.94 9.82 13.93
N PHE A 216 56.67 10.20 13.94
CA PHE A 216 55.62 9.60 14.77
C PHE A 216 54.84 8.50 14.03
N GLY A 217 55.54 7.56 13.40
CA GLY A 217 54.92 6.50 12.59
C GLY A 217 53.89 5.64 13.34
N THR A 218 54.10 5.38 14.64
CA THR A 218 53.14 4.64 15.48
C THR A 218 51.84 5.42 15.71
N GLN A 219 51.91 6.76 15.76
CA GLN A 219 50.73 7.61 15.86
C GLN A 219 50.01 7.77 14.51
N ALA A 220 50.69 7.53 13.39
CA ALA A 220 50.12 7.57 12.05
C ALA A 220 49.25 6.34 11.72
N GLU A 221 49.59 5.17 12.27
CA GLU A 221 48.86 3.90 12.06
C GLU A 221 47.34 3.99 12.23
N PRO A 222 46.77 4.54 13.32
CA PRO A 222 45.31 4.64 13.47
C PRO A 222 44.65 5.48 12.37
N TYR A 223 45.34 6.48 11.84
CA TYR A 223 44.83 7.29 10.73
C TYR A 223 44.81 6.51 9.42
N TYR A 224 45.85 5.71 9.10
CA TYR A 224 45.82 4.82 7.93
C TYR A 224 44.70 3.78 8.03
N GLN A 225 44.47 3.20 9.22
CA GLN A 225 43.35 2.28 9.44
C GLN A 225 42.00 2.98 9.27
N SER A 226 41.88 4.22 9.76
CA SER A 226 40.67 5.03 9.60
C SER A 226 40.42 5.39 8.13
N ALA A 227 41.46 5.75 7.40
CA ALA A 227 41.39 6.05 5.98
C ALA A 227 40.83 4.87 5.18
N ILE A 228 41.27 3.64 5.45
CA ILE A 228 40.73 2.43 4.80
C ILE A 228 39.23 2.30 5.08
N ARG A 229 38.79 2.52 6.32
CA ARG A 229 37.35 2.49 6.66
C ARG A 229 36.58 3.56 5.89
N SER A 230 37.07 4.79 5.88
CA SER A 230 36.45 5.90 5.18
C SER A 230 36.35 5.64 3.67
N PHE A 231 37.42 5.16 3.04
CA PHE A 231 37.40 4.79 1.64
C PHE A 231 36.49 3.61 1.34
N ASN A 232 36.41 2.60 2.20
CA ASN A 232 35.49 1.48 2.03
C ASN A 232 34.02 1.94 2.07
N GLN A 233 33.69 2.98 2.85
CA GLN A 233 32.35 3.59 2.84
C GLN A 233 32.10 4.39 1.54
N ALA A 234 33.14 4.99 0.97
CA ALA A 234 33.04 5.74 -0.30
C ALA A 234 33.05 4.83 -1.55
N TYR A 235 33.70 3.66 -1.46
CA TYR A 235 33.98 2.75 -2.58
C TYR A 235 32.74 2.31 -3.38
N PRO A 236 31.57 2.00 -2.77
CA PRO A 236 30.38 1.62 -3.54
C PRO A 236 29.91 2.69 -4.53
N SER A 237 30.11 3.97 -4.18
CA SER A 237 29.75 5.11 -5.05
C SER A 237 30.87 5.49 -6.02
N PHE A 238 32.10 5.09 -5.72
CA PHE A 238 33.31 5.47 -6.46
C PHE A 238 34.24 4.27 -6.75
N PRO A 239 33.77 3.20 -7.41
CA PRO A 239 34.53 1.95 -7.56
C PRO A 239 35.75 2.05 -8.49
N GLU A 240 35.80 3.11 -9.30
CA GLU A 240 36.85 3.41 -10.29
C GLU A 240 37.57 4.73 -10.02
N ASP A 241 37.28 5.38 -8.88
CA ASP A 241 37.97 6.61 -8.50
C ASP A 241 39.42 6.31 -8.09
N VAL A 242 40.35 6.96 -8.79
CA VAL A 242 41.80 6.78 -8.61
C VAL A 242 42.21 7.15 -7.18
N GLN A 243 41.64 8.18 -6.57
CA GLN A 243 41.99 8.62 -5.22
C GLN A 243 41.51 7.62 -4.16
N VAL A 244 40.32 7.04 -4.33
CA VAL A 244 39.80 5.99 -3.43
C VAL A 244 40.67 4.73 -3.53
N LEU A 245 40.91 4.25 -4.75
CA LEU A 245 41.71 3.04 -4.99
C LEU A 245 43.15 3.20 -4.51
N SER A 246 43.83 4.28 -4.93
CA SER A 246 45.21 4.55 -4.49
C SER A 246 45.28 4.88 -3.01
N GLY A 247 44.24 5.50 -2.43
CA GLY A 247 44.15 5.77 -1.00
C GLY A 247 44.11 4.50 -0.16
N ILE A 248 43.23 3.54 -0.52
CA ILE A 248 43.20 2.22 0.12
C ILE A 248 44.56 1.51 -0.04
N GLY A 249 45.11 1.48 -1.25
CA GLY A 249 46.39 0.86 -1.54
C GLY A 249 47.55 1.48 -0.72
N LYS A 250 47.64 2.81 -0.68
CA LYS A 250 48.64 3.55 0.12
C LYS A 250 48.53 3.24 1.60
N SER A 251 47.33 3.30 2.17
CA SER A 251 47.13 3.01 3.59
C SER A 251 47.47 1.56 3.94
N LEU A 252 47.09 0.59 3.09
CA LEU A 252 47.46 -0.81 3.30
C LEU A 252 48.97 -1.02 3.25
N PHE A 253 49.65 -0.41 2.28
CA PHE A 253 51.10 -0.47 2.15
C PHE A 253 51.81 0.13 3.37
N ALA A 254 51.35 1.30 3.84
CA ALA A 254 51.90 1.98 5.02
C ALA A 254 51.75 1.13 6.30
N LEU A 255 50.64 0.40 6.44
CA LEU A 255 50.41 -0.56 7.53
C LEU A 255 51.20 -1.88 7.37
N GLY A 256 52.02 -2.01 6.33
CA GLY A 256 52.78 -3.24 6.05
C GLY A 256 51.95 -4.38 5.47
N ARG A 257 50.65 -4.17 5.21
CA ARG A 257 49.71 -5.11 4.56
C ARG A 257 49.91 -5.09 3.04
N THR A 258 51.13 -5.44 2.66
CA THR A 258 51.67 -5.18 1.32
C THR A 258 50.94 -5.99 0.25
N GLU A 259 50.68 -7.27 0.50
CA GLU A 259 49.98 -8.14 -0.45
C GLU A 259 48.56 -7.64 -0.76
N GLU A 260 47.85 -7.16 0.26
CA GLU A 260 46.52 -6.60 0.13
C GLU A 260 46.51 -5.27 -0.61
N SER A 261 47.61 -4.50 -0.57
CA SER A 261 47.72 -3.21 -1.28
C SER A 261 47.82 -3.36 -2.80
N VAL A 262 48.52 -4.40 -3.28
CA VAL A 262 48.84 -4.62 -4.70
C VAL A 262 47.61 -4.59 -5.62
N PRO A 263 46.49 -5.30 -5.35
CA PRO A 263 45.33 -5.26 -6.24
C PRO A 263 44.72 -3.87 -6.38
N TYR A 264 44.65 -3.09 -5.30
CA TYR A 264 44.12 -1.72 -5.34
C TYR A 264 45.04 -0.77 -6.10
N LEU A 265 46.34 -0.86 -5.88
CA LEU A 265 47.33 -0.04 -6.59
C LEU A 265 47.37 -0.36 -8.09
N LYS A 266 47.30 -1.65 -8.45
CA LYS A 266 47.21 -2.09 -9.84
C LYS A 266 45.93 -1.54 -10.50
N LYS A 267 44.77 -1.73 -9.87
CA LYS A 267 43.49 -1.21 -10.39
C LYS A 267 43.52 0.32 -10.53
N SER A 268 44.11 1.02 -9.57
CA SER A 268 44.26 2.48 -9.63
C SER A 268 45.11 2.93 -10.82
N LEU A 269 46.21 2.21 -11.11
CA LEU A 269 47.08 2.47 -12.25
C LEU A 269 46.40 2.14 -13.59
N GLU A 270 45.55 1.11 -13.63
CA GLU A 270 44.71 0.81 -14.81
C GLU A 270 43.77 1.98 -15.15
N MET A 271 43.22 2.66 -14.13
CA MET A 271 42.37 3.84 -14.30
C MET A 271 43.15 5.09 -14.72
N ARG A 272 44.42 5.21 -14.30
CA ARG A 272 45.31 6.31 -14.69
C ARG A 272 46.68 5.80 -15.15
N PRO A 273 46.79 5.30 -16.40
CA PRO A 273 48.05 4.84 -16.95
C PRO A 273 49.06 5.99 -16.99
N GLY A 274 50.26 5.78 -16.43
CA GLY A 274 51.33 6.79 -16.40
C GLY A 274 51.46 7.59 -15.10
N ASP A 275 50.67 7.27 -14.08
CA ASP A 275 50.92 7.82 -12.73
C ASP A 275 52.20 7.21 -12.13
N SER A 276 53.30 7.96 -12.19
CA SER A 276 54.61 7.51 -11.73
C SER A 276 54.66 7.25 -10.23
N ALA A 277 53.86 7.98 -9.43
CA ALA A 277 53.80 7.80 -7.99
C ALA A 277 53.13 6.48 -7.62
N ILE A 278 51.99 6.16 -8.27
CA ILE A 278 51.30 4.88 -8.08
C ILE A 278 52.14 3.72 -8.59
N GLN A 279 52.79 3.87 -9.75
CA GLN A 279 53.70 2.87 -10.30
C GLN A 279 54.85 2.56 -9.33
N THR A 280 55.53 3.60 -8.83
CA THR A 280 56.64 3.45 -7.87
C THR A 280 56.18 2.71 -6.61
N LEU A 281 55.01 3.08 -6.07
CA LEU A 281 54.46 2.45 -4.89
C LEU A 281 54.07 0.98 -5.12
N LEU A 282 53.50 0.67 -6.29
CA LEU A 282 53.18 -0.70 -6.68
C LEU A 282 54.44 -1.57 -6.78
N ASP A 283 55.52 -1.02 -7.34
CA ASP A 283 56.80 -1.74 -7.46
C ASP A 283 57.43 -1.97 -6.08
N GLN A 284 57.40 -0.97 -5.19
CA GLN A 284 57.82 -1.13 -3.79
C GLN A 284 56.99 -2.19 -3.06
N ALA A 285 55.68 -2.22 -3.27
CA ALA A 285 54.80 -3.24 -2.69
C ALA A 285 55.17 -4.64 -3.19
N ARG A 286 55.41 -4.83 -4.48
CA ARG A 286 55.81 -6.13 -5.04
C ARG A 286 57.14 -6.61 -4.47
N LEU A 287 58.14 -5.74 -4.38
CA LEU A 287 59.44 -6.08 -3.82
C LEU A 287 59.34 -6.52 -2.36
N LYS A 288 58.60 -5.75 -1.54
CA LYS A 288 58.46 -6.03 -0.11
C LYS A 288 57.60 -7.27 0.17
N GLY A 289 56.59 -7.55 -0.66
CA GLY A 289 55.80 -8.77 -0.59
C GLY A 289 56.62 -10.02 -0.96
N GLY A 290 57.43 -9.94 -2.03
CA GLY A 290 58.30 -11.04 -2.45
C GLY A 290 59.37 -11.43 -1.42
N LEU A 291 59.86 -10.47 -0.62
CA LEU A 291 60.83 -10.71 0.45
C LEU A 291 60.25 -11.46 1.67
N LYS A 292 58.93 -11.50 1.86
CA LYS A 292 58.29 -12.25 2.96
C LYS A 292 57.95 -13.70 2.61
N GLY A 293 58.02 -14.06 1.33
CA GLY A 293 57.66 -15.40 0.83
C GLY A 293 58.84 -16.33 0.51
N ALA A 294 60.08 -15.91 0.78
CA ALA A 294 61.32 -16.68 0.59
C ALA A 294 62.01 -16.93 1.94
#